data_AF-A0A238VWG5-F1
#
_entry.id   AF-A0A238VWG5-F1
#
_cell.length_a   1.000
_cell.length_b   1.000
_cell.length_c   1.000
_cell.angle_alpha   90.00
_cell.angle_beta   90.00
_cell.angle_gamma   90.00
#
_symmetry.space_group_name_H-M   'P 1'
#
loop_
_entity.id
_entity.type
_entity.pdbx_description
1 polymer ?
#
loop_
_entity_poly.entity_id
_entity_poly.type
_entity_poly.pdbx_seq_one_letter_code
_entity_poly.pdbx_strand_id
1 'polypeptide(L)'
;MTQTLGTGPLLGIAAGAIAVLLFLIIKLRVHAFLALIAVSIATAFAARIPAGEVIDTVTGGFGETLGAVALLVGLGAMLGRLVEVSGGAQALADALVSRFGEHRAPLALGTASLLFGFPIFFDAGLVVMLPIVFTVARRVGGGVLRYGLPVAGAFSVMHIFAPPHPGPVASTELLGADVGLVLVLALVVAIPTWLVTSYLYGLWVGKRIVLPVPEILGGPQAEHDPNPPRPATVVSILLLPLVLIFANTGLDTARAAGWLDEQAAGYDVARARRDTGRPADHRLRRLVRARHPPRPR
;
A
#
# COMPACT_ATOMS: atom_id res chain seq x y z
N MET A 1 -11.47 29.14 9.10
CA MET A 1 -12.62 28.55 9.82
C MET A 1 -12.28 28.45 11.29
N THR A 2 -12.94 29.21 12.16
CA THR A 2 -12.79 29.02 13.61
C THR A 2 -13.77 27.94 14.05
N GLN A 3 -13.25 26.74 14.26
CA GLN A 3 -14.01 25.60 14.78
C GLN A 3 -14.57 25.95 16.17
N THR A 4 -15.88 26.17 16.26
CA THR A 4 -16.54 26.70 17.47
C THR A 4 -16.75 25.67 18.58
N LEU A 5 -16.42 24.41 18.32
CA LEU A 5 -16.58 23.31 19.28
C LEU A 5 -15.25 23.06 20.00
N GLY A 6 -15.32 22.92 21.33
CA GLY A 6 -14.16 22.49 22.12
C GLY A 6 -13.75 21.05 21.81
N THR A 7 -12.60 20.63 22.34
CA THR A 7 -12.01 19.29 22.12
C THR A 7 -12.96 18.15 22.51
N GLY A 8 -13.64 18.27 23.65
CA GLY A 8 -14.56 17.22 24.15
C GLY A 8 -15.70 16.88 23.18
N PRO A 9 -16.49 17.88 22.72
CA PRO A 9 -17.51 17.66 21.69
C PRO A 9 -16.98 17.04 20.40
N LEU A 10 -15.80 17.45 19.92
CA LEU A 10 -15.21 16.91 18.69
C LEU A 10 -14.80 15.44 18.85
N LEU A 11 -14.19 15.07 19.98
CA LEU A 11 -13.88 13.68 20.30
C LEU A 11 -15.15 12.84 20.45
N GLY A 12 -16.22 13.40 21.03
CA GLY A 12 -17.52 12.76 21.13
C GLY A 12 -18.16 12.49 19.76
N ILE A 13 -18.11 13.47 18.85
CA ILE A 13 -18.56 13.32 17.46
C ILE A 13 -17.72 12.24 16.76
N ALA A 14 -16.40 12.25 16.90
CA ALA A 14 -15.53 11.25 16.28
C ALA A 14 -15.84 9.83 16.78
N ALA A 15 -15.97 9.64 18.10
CA ALA A 15 -16.33 8.35 18.67
C ALA A 15 -17.72 7.88 18.21
N GLY A 16 -18.69 8.80 18.16
CA GLY A 16 -20.03 8.52 17.64
C GLY A 16 -20.02 8.14 16.16
N ALA A 17 -19.25 8.86 15.34
CA ALA A 17 -19.08 8.56 13.91
C ALA A 17 -18.49 7.16 13.69
N ILE A 18 -17.44 6.79 14.46
CA ILE A 18 -16.86 5.45 14.42
C ILE A 18 -17.89 4.39 14.82
N ALA A 19 -18.63 4.61 15.91
CA ALA A 19 -19.65 3.67 16.35
C ALA A 19 -20.77 3.47 15.31
N VAL A 20 -21.26 4.55 14.72
CA VAL A 20 -22.27 4.52 13.65
C VAL A 20 -21.72 3.81 12.41
N LEU A 21 -20.49 4.12 12.00
CA LEU A 21 -19.84 3.46 10.87
C LEU A 21 -19.74 1.95 11.08
N LEU A 22 -19.24 1.52 12.23
CA LEU A 22 -19.11 0.11 12.58
C LEU A 22 -20.49 -0.57 12.64
N PHE A 23 -21.51 0.10 13.17
CA PHE A 23 -22.88 -0.41 13.19
C PHE A 23 -23.44 -0.60 11.77
N LEU A 24 -23.26 0.38 10.88
CA LEU A 24 -23.70 0.29 9.48
C LEU A 24 -23.04 -0.89 8.76
N ILE A 25 -21.73 -1.08 8.94
CA ILE A 25 -20.97 -2.12 8.25
C ILE A 25 -21.24 -3.51 8.86
N ILE A 26 -21.23 -3.64 10.18
CA ILE A 26 -21.30 -4.95 10.85
C ILE A 26 -22.75 -5.43 10.98
N LYS A 27 -23.67 -4.56 11.41
CA LYS A 27 -25.06 -4.95 11.70
C LYS A 27 -25.96 -4.83 10.48
N LEU A 28 -25.89 -3.69 9.78
CA LEU A 28 -26.72 -3.44 8.60
C LEU A 28 -26.09 -3.97 7.31
N ARG A 29 -24.81 -4.36 7.33
CA ARG A 29 -24.08 -4.88 6.17
C ARG A 29 -24.08 -3.91 4.98
N VAL A 30 -24.05 -2.61 5.26
CA VAL A 30 -23.89 -1.58 4.24
C VAL A 30 -22.45 -1.65 3.72
N HIS A 31 -22.28 -1.56 2.40
CA HIS A 31 -20.95 -1.55 1.79
C HIS A 31 -20.08 -0.44 2.39
N ALA A 32 -18.83 -0.76 2.77
CA ALA A 32 -17.96 0.15 3.53
C ALA A 32 -17.81 1.54 2.87
N PHE A 33 -17.65 1.58 1.55
CA PHE A 33 -17.60 2.82 0.78
C PHE A 33 -18.85 3.72 0.97
N LEU A 34 -20.04 3.14 0.87
CA LEU A 34 -21.30 3.88 1.05
C LEU A 34 -21.49 4.33 2.49
N ALA A 35 -21.15 3.46 3.45
CA ALA A 35 -21.22 3.77 4.87
C ALA A 35 -20.26 4.92 5.23
N LEU A 36 -19.04 4.92 4.69
CA LEU A 36 -18.06 6.00 4.90
C LEU A 36 -18.55 7.34 4.35
N ILE A 37 -19.13 7.38 3.14
CA ILE A 37 -19.69 8.61 2.58
C ILE A 37 -20.83 9.14 3.46
N ALA A 38 -21.77 8.28 3.82
CA ALA A 38 -22.92 8.67 4.65
C ALA A 38 -22.49 9.19 6.02
N VAL A 39 -21.57 8.49 6.69
CA VAL A 39 -21.04 8.89 8.00
C VAL A 39 -20.20 10.16 7.89
N SER A 40 -19.42 10.34 6.82
CA SER A 40 -18.64 11.56 6.59
C SER A 40 -19.54 12.80 6.45
N ILE A 41 -20.61 12.70 5.67
CA ILE A 41 -21.62 13.77 5.53
C ILE A 41 -22.32 14.04 6.88
N ALA A 42 -22.75 13.00 7.59
CA ALA A 42 -23.37 13.15 8.91
C ALA A 42 -22.41 13.80 9.92
N THR A 43 -21.12 13.46 9.86
CA THR A 43 -20.07 14.03 10.70
C THR A 43 -19.84 15.51 10.39
N ALA A 44 -19.84 15.90 9.12
CA ALA A 44 -19.73 17.30 8.72
C ALA A 44 -20.87 18.15 9.31
N PHE A 45 -22.11 17.66 9.26
CA PHE A 45 -23.25 18.32 9.89
C PHE A 45 -23.14 18.35 11.42
N ALA A 46 -22.73 17.24 12.05
CA ALA A 46 -22.53 17.17 13.49
C ALA A 46 -21.43 18.15 13.97
N ALA A 47 -20.38 18.34 13.16
CA ALA A 47 -19.31 19.31 13.39
C ALA A 47 -19.71 20.76 13.08
N ARG A 48 -20.95 21.00 12.65
CA ARG A 48 -21.52 22.31 12.29
C ARG A 48 -20.85 22.98 11.08
N ILE A 49 -20.43 22.18 10.10
CA ILE A 49 -19.98 22.71 8.80
C ILE A 49 -21.20 23.29 8.05
N PRO A 50 -21.12 24.52 7.50
CA PRO A 50 -22.19 25.10 6.70
C PRO A 50 -22.60 24.18 5.53
N ALA A 51 -23.91 24.02 5.30
CA ALA A 51 -24.43 23.09 4.30
C ALA A 51 -23.86 23.31 2.89
N GLY A 52 -23.57 24.55 2.52
CA GLY A 52 -22.96 24.91 1.23
C GLY A 52 -21.50 24.46 1.07
N GLU A 53 -20.81 24.15 2.18
CA GLU A 53 -19.38 23.77 2.21
C GLU A 53 -19.19 22.26 2.47
N VAL A 54 -20.26 21.53 2.80
CA VAL A 54 -20.17 20.10 3.16
C VAL A 54 -19.61 19.28 2.00
N ILE A 55 -20.10 19.50 0.77
CA ILE A 55 -19.64 18.73 -0.39
C ILE A 55 -18.16 19.00 -0.68
N ASP A 56 -17.75 20.27 -0.67
CA ASP A 56 -16.36 20.66 -0.90
C ASP A 56 -15.43 20.10 0.18
N THR A 57 -15.87 20.11 1.44
CA THR A 57 -15.08 19.55 2.54
C THR A 57 -14.92 18.04 2.40
N VAL A 58 -16.01 17.32 2.14
CA VAL A 58 -16.00 15.86 2.02
C VAL A 58 -15.20 15.41 0.78
N THR A 59 -15.40 16.08 -0.36
CA THR A 59 -14.68 15.74 -1.60
C THR A 59 -13.22 16.17 -1.55
N GLY A 60 -12.89 17.29 -0.90
CA GLY A 60 -11.53 17.74 -0.64
C GLY A 60 -10.74 16.74 0.21
N GLY A 61 -11.27 16.36 1.37
CA GLY A 61 -10.59 15.39 2.25
C GLY A 61 -10.46 13.99 1.62
N PHE A 62 -11.47 13.56 0.87
CA PHE A 62 -11.39 12.33 0.09
C PHE A 62 -10.31 12.42 -1.01
N GLY A 63 -10.25 13.55 -1.72
CA GLY A 63 -9.28 13.80 -2.79
C GLY A 63 -7.84 13.86 -2.29
N GLU A 64 -7.59 14.48 -1.13
CA GLU A 64 -6.28 14.51 -0.47
C GLU A 64 -5.81 13.09 -0.12
N THR A 65 -6.67 12.31 0.55
CA THR A 65 -6.36 10.92 0.92
C THR A 65 -6.10 10.05 -0.31
N LEU A 66 -6.93 10.17 -1.36
CA LEU A 66 -6.71 9.45 -2.61
C LEU A 66 -5.45 9.92 -3.33
N GLY A 67 -5.17 11.21 -3.36
CA GLY A 67 -4.01 11.77 -4.04
C GLY A 67 -2.71 11.14 -3.55
N ALA A 68 -2.60 10.94 -2.24
CA ALA A 68 -1.41 10.38 -1.63
C ALA A 68 -1.28 8.86 -1.78
N VAL A 69 -2.39 8.13 -1.68
CA VAL A 69 -2.36 6.66 -1.62
C VAL A 69 -2.60 6.02 -2.99
N ALA A 70 -3.33 6.67 -3.91
CA ALA A 70 -3.82 6.02 -5.14
C ALA A 70 -2.71 5.59 -6.10
N LEU A 71 -1.67 6.40 -6.30
CA LEU A 71 -0.57 6.04 -7.21
C LEU A 71 0.19 4.82 -6.69
N LEU A 72 0.50 4.84 -5.39
CA LEU A 72 1.24 3.78 -4.73
C LEU A 72 0.42 2.48 -4.68
N VAL A 73 -0.89 2.55 -4.46
CA VAL A 73 -1.80 1.39 -4.53
C VAL A 73 -1.94 0.88 -5.97
N GLY A 74 -2.12 1.76 -6.94
CA GLY A 74 -2.29 1.40 -8.35
C GLY A 74 -1.05 0.70 -8.90
N LEU A 75 0.13 1.29 -8.69
CA LEU A 75 1.40 0.69 -9.11
C LEU A 75 1.70 -0.59 -8.33
N GLY A 76 1.43 -0.64 -7.02
CA GLY A 76 1.57 -1.84 -6.20
C GLY A 76 0.72 -3.00 -6.72
N ALA A 77 -0.56 -2.73 -7.02
CA ALA A 77 -1.47 -3.72 -7.59
C ALA A 77 -1.01 -4.20 -8.98
N MET A 78 -0.52 -3.30 -9.84
CA MET A 78 0.04 -3.67 -11.14
C MET A 78 1.28 -4.56 -10.99
N LEU A 79 2.22 -4.18 -10.13
CA LEU A 79 3.43 -4.98 -9.84
C LEU A 79 3.08 -6.35 -9.26
N GLY A 80 2.17 -6.39 -8.28
CA GLY A 80 1.69 -7.62 -7.68
C GLY A 80 1.07 -8.55 -8.72
N ARG A 81 0.23 -8.00 -9.61
CA ARG A 81 -0.40 -8.78 -10.69
C ARG A 81 0.62 -9.29 -11.70
N LEU A 82 1.61 -8.48 -12.07
CA LEU A 82 2.67 -8.90 -13.00
C LEU A 82 3.44 -10.12 -12.47
N VAL A 83 3.81 -10.11 -11.19
CA VAL A 83 4.54 -11.23 -10.58
C VAL A 83 3.65 -12.46 -10.39
N GLU A 84 2.36 -12.26 -10.11
CA GLU A 84 1.37 -13.33 -10.06
C GLU A 84 1.24 -14.03 -11.41
N VAL A 85 0.93 -13.29 -12.48
CA VAL A 85 0.66 -13.87 -13.80
C VAL A 85 1.92 -14.43 -14.47
N SER A 86 3.11 -13.96 -14.09
CA SER A 86 4.37 -14.49 -14.61
C SER A 86 4.81 -15.79 -13.94
N GLY A 87 4.06 -16.35 -12.98
CA GLY A 87 4.49 -17.50 -12.19
C GLY A 87 5.62 -17.19 -11.20
N GLY A 88 5.92 -15.91 -10.95
CA GLY A 88 7.01 -15.50 -10.07
C GLY A 88 6.81 -15.93 -8.62
N ALA A 89 5.56 -16.04 -8.17
CA ALA A 89 5.21 -16.59 -6.87
C ALA A 89 5.66 -18.04 -6.69
N GLN A 90 5.40 -18.89 -7.68
CA GLN A 90 5.84 -20.27 -7.68
C GLN A 90 7.37 -20.37 -7.72
N ALA A 91 8.01 -19.62 -8.62
CA ALA A 91 9.47 -19.63 -8.77
C ALA A 91 10.19 -19.23 -7.47
N LEU A 92 9.72 -18.20 -6.78
CA LEU A 92 10.30 -17.77 -5.50
C LEU A 92 10.04 -18.80 -4.38
N ALA A 93 8.83 -19.35 -4.32
CA ALA A 93 8.49 -20.37 -3.34
C ALA A 93 9.38 -21.62 -3.49
N ASP A 94 9.54 -22.13 -4.71
CA ASP A 94 10.39 -23.30 -4.99
C ASP A 94 11.87 -23.01 -4.71
N ALA A 95 12.35 -21.82 -5.03
CA ALA A 95 13.71 -21.39 -4.70
C ALA A 95 13.95 -21.31 -3.18
N LEU A 96 12.99 -20.82 -2.41
CA LEU A 96 13.12 -20.77 -0.95
C LEU A 96 12.98 -22.17 -0.33
N VAL A 97 12.07 -23.00 -0.83
CA VAL A 97 11.92 -24.38 -0.34
C VAL A 97 13.18 -25.20 -0.62
N SER A 98 13.77 -25.09 -1.81
CA SER A 98 15.04 -25.74 -2.12
C SER A 98 16.20 -25.20 -1.27
N ARG A 99 16.22 -23.90 -0.97
CA ARG A 99 17.27 -23.26 -0.15
C ARG A 99 17.18 -23.59 1.34
N PHE A 100 15.97 -23.64 1.90
CA PHE A 100 15.72 -23.94 3.32
C PHE A 100 15.59 -25.44 3.61
N GLY A 101 15.28 -26.24 2.58
CA GLY A 101 14.99 -27.66 2.67
C GLY A 101 13.52 -27.96 2.97
N GLU A 102 13.06 -29.14 2.53
CA GLU A 102 11.65 -29.54 2.63
C GLU A 102 11.14 -29.60 4.07
N HIS A 103 11.99 -29.98 5.04
CA HIS A 103 11.64 -29.95 6.47
C HIS A 103 11.24 -28.57 7.00
N ARG A 104 11.69 -27.50 6.33
CA ARG A 104 11.40 -26.09 6.66
C ARG A 104 10.49 -25.43 5.63
N ALA A 105 9.77 -26.20 4.81
CA ALA A 105 8.82 -25.68 3.84
C ALA A 105 7.80 -24.67 4.42
N PRO A 106 7.24 -24.83 5.64
CA PRO A 106 6.40 -23.80 6.26
C PRO A 106 7.10 -22.44 6.43
N LEU A 107 8.39 -22.45 6.78
CA LEU A 107 9.18 -21.24 6.94
C LEU A 107 9.47 -20.61 5.58
N ALA A 108 9.85 -21.44 4.60
CA ALA A 108 10.13 -21.00 3.24
C ALA A 108 8.91 -20.31 2.62
N LEU A 109 7.74 -20.94 2.70
CA LEU A 109 6.49 -20.39 2.16
C LEU A 109 6.08 -19.11 2.89
N GLY A 110 6.12 -19.09 4.22
CA GLY A 110 5.77 -17.87 4.94
C GLY A 110 6.77 -16.73 4.71
N THR A 111 8.06 -17.02 4.52
CA THR A 111 9.06 -16.01 4.13
C THR A 111 8.81 -15.49 2.72
N ALA A 112 8.48 -16.36 1.77
CA ALA A 112 8.05 -15.95 0.44
C ALA A 112 6.84 -15.01 0.53
N SER A 113 5.84 -15.36 1.34
CA SER A 113 4.65 -14.55 1.57
C SER A 113 4.95 -13.21 2.26
N LEU A 114 5.93 -13.13 3.15
CA LEU A 114 6.36 -11.83 3.72
C LEU A 114 6.90 -10.90 2.63
N LEU A 115 7.69 -11.45 1.69
CA LEU A 115 8.21 -10.68 0.55
C LEU A 115 7.09 -10.28 -0.42
N PHE A 116 6.16 -11.19 -0.70
CA PHE A 116 4.98 -10.89 -1.52
C PHE A 116 4.03 -9.91 -0.86
N GLY A 117 3.99 -9.89 0.46
CA GLY A 117 3.15 -9.00 1.23
C GLY A 117 3.44 -7.52 0.98
N PHE A 118 4.62 -7.12 0.48
CA PHE A 118 4.88 -5.71 0.20
C PHE A 118 3.99 -5.14 -0.92
N PRO A 119 3.98 -5.70 -2.15
CA PRO A 119 3.13 -5.18 -3.22
C PRO A 119 1.74 -5.84 -3.31
N ILE A 120 1.55 -7.02 -2.72
CA ILE A 120 0.29 -7.79 -2.88
C ILE A 120 -0.59 -7.65 -1.65
N PHE A 121 -1.86 -7.26 -1.88
CA PHE A 121 -2.90 -7.24 -0.86
C PHE A 121 -3.13 -8.62 -0.22
N PHE A 122 -3.52 -8.63 1.05
CA PHE A 122 -3.75 -9.86 1.82
C PHE A 122 -4.64 -10.88 1.08
N ASP A 123 -5.82 -10.46 0.63
CA ASP A 123 -6.79 -11.36 -0.01
C ASP A 123 -6.24 -11.95 -1.32
N ALA A 124 -5.69 -11.08 -2.18
CA ALA A 124 -5.12 -11.49 -3.46
C ALA A 124 -3.90 -12.41 -3.26
N GLY A 125 -2.98 -12.03 -2.37
CA GLY A 125 -1.77 -12.79 -2.09
C GLY A 125 -2.08 -14.17 -1.50
N LEU A 126 -3.08 -14.26 -0.63
CA LEU A 126 -3.53 -15.54 -0.09
C LEU A 126 -4.11 -16.44 -1.18
N VAL A 127 -4.94 -15.90 -2.09
CA VAL A 127 -5.48 -16.65 -3.24
C VAL A 127 -4.37 -17.16 -4.15
N VAL A 128 -3.32 -16.37 -4.41
CA VAL A 128 -2.17 -16.76 -5.23
C VAL A 128 -1.32 -17.84 -4.55
N MET A 129 -1.07 -17.71 -3.25
CA MET A 129 -0.22 -18.64 -2.52
C MET A 129 -0.93 -19.95 -2.15
N LEU A 130 -2.26 -19.97 -2.08
CA LEU A 130 -3.01 -21.16 -1.63
C LEU A 130 -2.78 -22.41 -2.51
N PRO A 131 -2.80 -22.34 -3.87
CA PRO A 131 -2.42 -23.46 -4.72
C PRO A 131 -0.98 -23.94 -4.50
N ILE A 132 -0.06 -23.01 -4.25
CA ILE A 132 1.37 -23.29 -3.97
C ILE A 132 1.51 -24.04 -2.66
N VAL A 133 0.81 -23.56 -1.62
CA VAL A 133 0.73 -24.19 -0.30
C VAL A 133 0.21 -25.62 -0.43
N PHE A 134 -0.86 -25.85 -1.20
CA PHE A 134 -1.41 -27.20 -1.38
C PHE A 134 -0.47 -28.11 -2.18
N THR A 135 0.24 -27.57 -3.16
CA THR A 135 1.25 -28.32 -3.93
C THR A 135 2.41 -28.76 -3.06
N VAL A 136 2.97 -27.85 -2.26
CA VAL A 136 4.08 -28.15 -1.35
C VAL A 136 3.63 -29.06 -0.20
N ALA A 137 2.44 -28.84 0.37
CA ALA A 137 1.89 -29.70 1.43
C ALA A 137 1.68 -31.14 0.95
N ARG A 138 1.25 -31.34 -0.31
CA ARG A 138 1.14 -32.68 -0.92
C ARG A 138 2.50 -33.34 -1.14
N ARG A 139 3.50 -32.57 -1.59
CA ARG A 139 4.86 -33.08 -1.85
C ARG A 139 5.59 -33.45 -0.56
N VAL A 140 5.57 -32.56 0.43
CA VAL A 140 6.33 -32.69 1.69
C VAL A 140 5.55 -33.46 2.76
N GLY A 141 4.22 -33.50 2.65
CA GLY A 141 3.33 -34.15 3.60
C GLY A 141 2.94 -33.27 4.80
N GLY A 142 1.96 -33.74 5.57
CA GLY A 142 1.38 -33.03 6.71
C GLY A 142 0.09 -32.27 6.38
N GLY A 143 -0.53 -31.67 7.40
CA GLY A 143 -1.78 -30.95 7.25
C GLY A 143 -1.61 -29.55 6.65
N VAL A 144 -2.63 -29.07 5.94
CA VAL A 144 -2.64 -27.75 5.28
C VAL A 144 -2.33 -26.60 6.24
N LEU A 145 -2.88 -26.65 7.46
CA LEU A 145 -2.73 -25.59 8.46
C LEU A 145 -1.26 -25.30 8.80
N ARG A 146 -0.40 -26.32 8.75
CA ARG A 146 1.04 -26.19 9.02
C ARG A 146 1.71 -25.20 8.06
N TYR A 147 1.21 -25.10 6.83
CA TYR A 147 1.74 -24.26 5.76
C TYR A 147 0.90 -23.00 5.56
N GLY A 148 -0.42 -23.13 5.61
CA GLY A 148 -1.37 -22.05 5.38
C GLY A 148 -1.34 -20.96 6.44
N LEU A 149 -1.15 -21.30 7.72
CA LEU A 149 -1.09 -20.31 8.80
C LEU A 149 0.15 -19.40 8.71
N PRO A 150 1.38 -19.91 8.50
CA PRO A 150 2.53 -19.07 8.20
C PRO A 150 2.31 -18.14 7.01
N VAL A 151 1.67 -18.61 5.94
CA VAL A 151 1.39 -17.82 4.73
C VAL A 151 0.35 -16.73 4.98
N ALA A 152 -0.81 -17.10 5.54
CA ALA A 152 -1.88 -16.15 5.84
C ALA A 152 -1.42 -15.10 6.86
N GLY A 153 -0.70 -15.53 7.89
CA GLY A 153 -0.13 -14.64 8.87
C GLY A 153 0.89 -13.67 8.31
N ALA A 154 1.73 -14.12 7.35
CA ALA A 154 2.72 -13.26 6.70
C ALA A 154 2.03 -12.11 5.96
N PHE A 155 1.03 -12.42 5.12
CA PHE A 155 0.26 -11.39 4.45
C PHE A 155 -0.48 -10.49 5.44
N SER A 156 -1.02 -11.05 6.53
CA SER A 156 -1.77 -10.28 7.53
C SER A 156 -0.87 -9.26 8.24
N VAL A 157 0.30 -9.66 8.75
CA VAL A 157 1.18 -8.71 9.44
C VAL A 157 1.70 -7.62 8.50
N MET A 158 2.01 -7.98 7.24
CA MET A 158 2.48 -7.00 6.25
C MET A 158 1.38 -6.00 5.91
N HIS A 159 0.15 -6.49 5.73
CA HIS A 159 -1.02 -5.67 5.44
C HIS A 159 -1.35 -4.67 6.55
N ILE A 160 -1.20 -5.09 7.81
CA ILE A 160 -1.55 -4.28 8.98
C ILE A 160 -0.46 -3.26 9.32
N PHE A 161 0.81 -3.65 9.25
CA PHE A 161 1.90 -2.84 9.80
C PHE A 161 2.70 -2.06 8.76
N ALA A 162 2.90 -2.62 7.56
CA ALA A 162 3.95 -2.13 6.66
C ALA A 162 3.39 -1.26 5.51
N PRO A 163 3.93 -0.05 5.29
CA PRO A 163 3.90 0.60 3.98
C PRO A 163 4.43 -0.36 2.89
N PRO A 164 3.87 -0.38 1.67
CA PRO A 164 3.00 0.63 1.06
C PRO A 164 1.48 0.37 1.24
N HIS A 165 1.02 -0.35 2.27
CA HIS A 165 -0.42 -0.57 2.39
C HIS A 165 -1.20 0.72 2.73
N PRO A 166 -2.45 0.87 2.24
CA PRO A 166 -3.23 2.08 2.42
C PRO A 166 -3.35 2.56 3.87
N GLY A 167 -3.61 1.64 4.81
CA GLY A 167 -3.77 1.97 6.22
C GLY A 167 -2.50 2.57 6.83
N PRO A 168 -1.36 1.83 6.79
CA PRO A 168 -0.06 2.36 7.22
C PRO A 168 0.36 3.64 6.52
N VAL A 169 0.19 3.74 5.19
CA VAL A 169 0.59 4.94 4.42
C VAL A 169 -0.26 6.14 4.82
N ALA A 170 -1.59 6.02 4.83
CA ALA A 170 -2.48 7.11 5.23
C ALA A 170 -2.22 7.56 6.67
N SER A 171 -2.00 6.62 7.59
CA SER A 171 -1.69 6.96 8.99
C SER A 171 -0.36 7.68 9.13
N THR A 172 0.65 7.26 8.35
CA THR A 172 1.98 7.88 8.33
C THR A 172 1.90 9.32 7.84
N GLU A 173 1.17 9.54 6.75
CA GLU A 173 0.99 10.85 6.16
C GLU A 173 0.18 11.79 7.05
N LEU A 174 -0.94 11.32 7.61
CA LEU A 174 -1.78 12.12 8.52
C LEU A 174 -1.03 12.57 9.77
N LEU A 175 -0.03 11.79 10.22
CA LEU A 175 0.83 12.13 11.35
C LEU A 175 2.10 12.89 10.94
N GLY A 176 2.33 13.11 9.65
CA GLY A 176 3.55 13.75 9.13
C GLY A 176 4.83 12.98 9.44
N ALA A 177 4.75 11.65 9.59
CA ALA A 177 5.88 10.80 9.90
C ALA A 177 6.65 10.39 8.63
N ASP A 178 7.94 10.10 8.77
CA ASP A 178 8.75 9.58 7.67
C ASP A 178 8.39 8.12 7.37
N VAL A 179 8.04 7.83 6.11
CA VAL A 179 7.57 6.52 5.66
C VAL A 179 8.65 5.45 5.79
N GLY A 180 9.92 5.79 5.55
CA GLY A 180 11.03 4.85 5.70
C GLY A 180 11.26 4.44 7.15
N LEU A 181 11.21 5.36 8.09
CA LEU A 181 11.31 5.09 9.52
C LEU A 181 10.13 4.26 10.02
N VAL A 182 8.91 4.61 9.61
CA VAL A 182 7.72 3.79 9.92
C VAL A 182 7.88 2.38 9.37
N LEU A 183 8.42 2.24 8.16
CA LEU A 183 8.66 0.93 7.54
C LEU A 183 9.70 0.09 8.28
N VAL A 184 10.81 0.69 8.74
CA VAL A 184 11.78 -0.01 9.60
C VAL A 184 11.10 -0.51 10.87
N LEU A 185 10.37 0.38 11.57
CA LEU A 185 9.68 0.03 12.80
C LEU A 185 8.62 -1.06 12.56
N ALA A 186 7.88 -0.95 11.45
CA ALA A 186 6.90 -1.93 11.02
C ALA A 186 7.54 -3.30 10.82
N LEU A 187 8.69 -3.40 10.16
CA LEU A 187 9.38 -4.69 9.96
C LEU A 187 9.91 -5.28 11.28
N VAL A 188 10.44 -4.42 12.15
CA VAL A 188 10.89 -4.82 13.50
C VAL A 188 9.74 -5.39 14.33
N VAL A 189 8.50 -4.91 14.14
CA VAL A 189 7.32 -5.42 14.85
C VAL A 189 6.66 -6.58 14.11
N ALA A 190 6.53 -6.51 12.79
CA ALA A 190 5.81 -7.47 11.96
C ALA A 190 6.51 -8.82 11.91
N ILE A 191 7.84 -8.86 11.77
CA ILE A 191 8.58 -10.12 11.64
C ILE A 191 8.48 -10.96 12.94
N PRO A 192 8.76 -10.41 14.14
CA PRO A 192 8.55 -11.15 15.39
C PRO A 192 7.09 -11.53 15.61
N THR A 193 6.15 -10.63 15.29
CA THR A 193 4.72 -10.91 15.43
C THR A 193 4.33 -12.11 14.57
N TRP A 194 4.72 -12.13 13.29
CA TRP A 194 4.49 -13.26 12.40
C TRP A 194 5.13 -14.55 12.89
N LEU A 195 6.38 -14.46 13.34
CA LEU A 195 7.13 -15.61 13.82
C LEU A 195 6.37 -16.30 14.97
N VAL A 196 5.85 -15.51 15.92
CA VAL A 196 5.16 -16.03 17.11
C VAL A 196 3.72 -16.44 16.81
N THR A 197 2.91 -15.54 16.24
CA THR A 197 1.46 -15.73 16.12
C THR A 197 1.06 -16.64 14.98
N SER A 198 1.92 -16.79 13.97
CA SER A 198 1.55 -17.44 12.72
C SER A 198 2.47 -18.63 12.42
N TYR A 199 3.79 -18.43 12.44
CA TYR A 199 4.73 -19.50 12.14
C TYR A 199 4.80 -20.55 13.27
N LEU A 200 5.19 -20.14 14.48
CA LEU A 200 5.29 -21.06 15.63
C LEU A 200 3.94 -21.64 16.00
N TYR A 201 2.89 -20.81 16.04
CA TYR A 201 1.53 -21.28 16.26
C TYR A 201 1.06 -22.25 15.16
N GLY A 202 1.35 -21.96 13.89
CA GLY A 202 1.03 -22.82 12.75
C GLY A 202 1.71 -24.20 12.83
N LEU A 203 2.98 -24.24 13.26
CA LEU A 203 3.69 -25.49 13.51
C LEU A 203 3.10 -26.27 14.70
N TRP A 204 2.64 -25.57 15.74
CA TRP A 204 2.05 -26.20 16.93
C TRP A 204 0.67 -26.77 16.63
N VAL A 205 -0.23 -25.97 16.05
CA VAL A 205 -1.59 -26.41 15.73
C VAL A 205 -1.60 -27.40 14.57
N GLY A 206 -0.71 -27.26 13.59
CA GLY A 206 -0.60 -28.18 12.45
C GLY A 206 -0.15 -29.60 12.83
N LYS A 207 0.38 -29.79 14.05
CA LYS A 207 0.62 -31.13 14.64
C LYS A 207 -0.60 -31.70 15.34
N ARG A 208 -1.53 -30.85 15.80
CA ARG A 208 -2.74 -31.25 16.55
C ARG A 208 -3.95 -31.44 15.65
N ILE A 209 -4.11 -30.56 14.66
CA ILE A 209 -5.24 -30.53 13.75
C ILE A 209 -4.70 -30.77 12.33
N VAL A 210 -4.75 -32.03 11.90
CA VAL A 210 -4.28 -32.44 10.58
C VAL A 210 -5.46 -32.41 9.62
N LEU A 211 -5.65 -31.26 8.97
CA LEU A 211 -6.61 -31.14 7.87
C LEU A 211 -6.01 -31.71 6.59
N PRO A 212 -6.70 -32.65 5.91
CA PRO A 212 -6.24 -33.19 4.64
C PRO A 212 -6.15 -32.08 3.59
N VAL A 213 -5.20 -32.20 2.68
CA VAL A 213 -5.09 -31.24 1.56
C VAL A 213 -6.24 -31.48 0.60
N PRO A 214 -7.11 -30.48 0.33
CA PRO A 214 -8.22 -30.66 -0.60
C PRO A 214 -7.73 -31.06 -2.00
N GLU A 215 -8.34 -32.08 -2.59
CA GLU A 215 -8.06 -32.51 -3.96
C GLU A 215 -8.63 -31.54 -5.01
N ILE A 216 -9.56 -30.67 -4.60
CA ILE A 216 -10.35 -29.76 -5.45
C ILE A 216 -9.48 -28.75 -6.23
N LEU A 217 -8.30 -28.37 -5.73
CA LEU A 217 -7.37 -27.47 -6.46
C LEU A 217 -6.29 -28.25 -7.24
N GLY A 218 -6.57 -29.49 -7.64
CA GLY A 218 -5.80 -30.22 -8.65
C GLY A 218 -6.15 -29.85 -10.10
N GLY A 219 -7.15 -28.99 -10.32
CA GLY A 219 -7.46 -28.36 -11.61
C GLY A 219 -6.46 -27.26 -11.98
N PRO A 220 -6.37 -26.87 -13.27
CA PRO A 220 -5.15 -26.44 -13.96
C PRO A 220 -4.25 -25.60 -13.08
N GLN A 221 -3.01 -26.08 -12.91
CA GLN A 221 -1.89 -25.28 -12.45
C GLN A 221 -2.03 -23.90 -13.09
N ALA A 222 -1.93 -22.82 -12.31
CA ALA A 222 -1.78 -21.48 -12.88
C ALA A 222 -0.79 -21.63 -14.03
N GLU A 223 -1.25 -21.31 -15.25
CA GLU A 223 -0.62 -21.65 -16.52
C GLU A 223 0.90 -21.64 -16.33
N HIS A 224 1.51 -22.82 -16.36
CA HIS A 224 2.95 -22.93 -16.15
C HIS A 224 3.56 -22.17 -17.31
N ASP A 225 3.96 -20.92 -17.07
CA ASP A 225 4.74 -20.19 -18.05
C ASP A 225 5.97 -21.07 -18.30
N PRO A 226 6.20 -21.54 -19.54
CA PRO A 226 7.33 -22.40 -19.84
C PRO A 226 8.68 -21.75 -19.53
N ASN A 227 8.70 -20.44 -19.25
CA ASN A 227 9.88 -19.71 -18.84
C ASN A 227 9.61 -18.79 -17.62
N PRO A 228 9.49 -19.36 -16.41
CA PRO A 228 9.24 -18.55 -15.22
C PRO A 228 10.41 -17.59 -14.95
N PRO A 229 10.14 -16.39 -14.39
CA PRO A 229 11.19 -15.44 -14.07
C PRO A 229 12.14 -16.00 -13.01
N ARG A 230 13.40 -15.59 -13.09
CA ARG A 230 14.39 -15.97 -12.08
C ARG A 230 13.95 -15.46 -10.70
N PRO A 231 14.14 -16.23 -9.61
CA PRO A 231 13.79 -15.80 -8.26
C PRO A 231 14.44 -14.46 -7.87
N ALA A 232 15.66 -14.19 -8.34
CA ALA A 232 16.33 -12.91 -8.14
C ALA A 232 15.60 -11.73 -8.81
N THR A 233 15.06 -11.94 -10.02
CA THR A 233 14.25 -10.93 -10.72
C THR A 233 12.97 -10.65 -9.94
N VAL A 234 12.30 -11.71 -9.47
CA VAL A 234 11.10 -11.58 -8.63
C VAL A 234 11.41 -10.76 -7.38
N VAL A 235 12.43 -11.15 -6.60
CA VAL A 235 12.84 -10.42 -5.40
C VAL A 235 13.20 -8.96 -5.72
N SER A 236 13.91 -8.69 -6.81
CA SER A 236 14.27 -7.32 -7.19
C SER A 236 13.05 -6.45 -7.48
N ILE A 237 12.01 -7.00 -8.12
CA ILE A 237 10.76 -6.29 -8.41
C ILE A 237 9.95 -6.08 -7.11
N LEU A 238 9.88 -7.09 -6.25
CA LEU A 238 9.16 -7.00 -4.96
C LEU A 238 9.81 -5.99 -4.01
N LEU A 239 11.14 -5.90 -4.00
CA LEU A 239 11.90 -4.97 -3.15
C LEU A 239 12.05 -3.58 -3.78
N LEU A 240 11.68 -3.37 -5.04
CA LEU A 240 11.81 -2.07 -5.71
C LEU A 240 11.09 -0.95 -4.93
N PRO A 241 9.83 -1.08 -4.49
CA PRO A 241 9.18 -0.04 -3.69
C PRO A 241 9.91 0.26 -2.38
N LEU A 242 10.45 -0.78 -1.73
CA LEU A 242 11.21 -0.66 -0.49
C LEU A 242 12.50 0.14 -0.70
N VAL A 243 13.22 -0.16 -1.78
CA VAL A 243 14.44 0.57 -2.16
C VAL A 243 14.12 2.04 -2.45
N LEU A 244 13.01 2.33 -3.14
CA LEU A 244 12.59 3.70 -3.42
C LEU A 244 12.23 4.48 -2.16
N ILE A 245 11.53 3.85 -1.22
CA ILE A 245 11.18 4.46 0.08
C ILE A 245 12.45 4.77 0.87
N PHE A 246 13.38 3.81 1.00
CA PHE A 246 14.64 4.05 1.71
C PHE A 246 15.55 5.05 1.03
N ALA A 247 15.56 5.10 -0.31
CA ALA A 247 16.28 6.12 -1.04
C ALA A 247 15.71 7.51 -0.74
N ASN A 248 14.39 7.67 -0.71
CA ASN A 248 13.76 8.94 -0.36
C ASN A 248 14.13 9.38 1.06
N THR A 249 13.90 8.51 2.06
CA THR A 249 14.22 8.78 3.46
C THR A 249 15.71 9.06 3.67
N GLY A 250 16.59 8.32 2.99
CA GLY A 250 18.03 8.52 3.05
C GLY A 250 18.46 9.87 2.48
N LEU A 251 17.88 10.29 1.35
CA LEU A 251 18.12 11.62 0.76
C LEU A 251 17.61 12.74 1.68
N ASP A 252 16.42 12.57 2.27
CA ASP A 252 15.86 13.55 3.20
C ASP A 252 16.70 13.68 4.47
N THR A 253 17.20 12.57 5.00
CA THR A 253 18.13 12.55 6.13
C THR A 253 19.46 13.21 5.77
N ALA A 254 20.01 12.93 4.59
CA ALA A 254 21.27 13.53 4.13
C ALA A 254 21.16 15.05 3.92
N ARG A 255 20.01 15.54 3.43
CA ARG A 255 19.69 16.97 3.36
C ARG A 255 19.61 17.59 4.76
N ALA A 256 18.88 16.96 5.67
CA ALA A 256 18.76 17.43 7.06
C ALA A 256 20.11 17.45 7.80
N ALA A 257 21.02 16.54 7.47
CA ALA A 257 22.37 16.48 8.02
C ALA A 257 23.35 17.48 7.36
N GLY A 258 22.93 18.22 6.33
CA GLY A 258 23.76 19.17 5.60
C GLY A 258 24.81 18.52 4.68
N TRP A 259 24.63 17.23 4.34
CA TRP A 259 25.56 16.51 3.45
C TRP A 259 25.31 16.77 1.97
N LEU A 260 24.16 17.33 1.62
CA LEU A 260 23.76 17.68 0.26
C LEU A 260 23.36 19.16 0.22
N ASP A 261 24.01 19.94 -0.66
CA ASP A 261 23.59 21.32 -0.94
C ASP A 261 22.17 21.33 -1.50
N GLU A 262 21.29 22.17 -0.93
CA GLU A 262 19.88 22.34 -1.34
C GLU A 262 19.72 22.68 -2.83
N GLN A 263 20.78 23.14 -3.49
CA GLN A 263 20.79 23.61 -4.88
C GLN A 263 21.20 22.54 -5.91
N ALA A 264 21.76 21.40 -5.50
CA ALA A 264 22.37 20.44 -6.43
C ALA A 264 21.36 19.49 -7.11
N ALA A 265 20.16 19.31 -6.54
CA ALA A 265 19.20 18.30 -7.00
C ALA A 265 17.89 18.93 -7.53
N GLY A 266 17.96 19.61 -8.68
CA GLY A 266 16.77 19.84 -9.52
C GLY A 266 16.40 21.27 -9.89
N TYR A 267 17.19 22.29 -9.52
CA TYR A 267 16.89 23.67 -9.94
C TYR A 267 17.15 23.92 -11.45
N ASP A 268 18.03 23.13 -12.09
CA ASP A 268 18.38 23.32 -13.51
C ASP A 268 17.36 22.72 -14.50
N VAL A 269 16.65 21.65 -14.12
CA VAL A 269 15.65 21.02 -14.99
C VAL A 269 14.38 21.89 -15.09
N ALA A 270 14.05 22.63 -14.02
CA ALA A 270 12.95 23.59 -14.03
C ALA A 270 13.28 24.90 -14.79
N ARG A 271 14.57 25.29 -14.84
CA ARG A 271 15.02 26.49 -15.57
C ARG A 271 15.15 26.24 -17.08
N ALA A 272 15.67 25.07 -17.48
CA ALA A 272 15.76 24.67 -18.89
C ALA A 272 14.39 24.58 -19.59
N ARG A 273 13.33 24.26 -18.84
CA ARG A 273 11.94 24.22 -19.34
C ARG A 273 11.22 25.58 -19.31
N ARG A 274 11.73 26.56 -18.54
CA ARG A 274 11.20 27.94 -18.53
C ARG A 274 11.71 28.78 -19.71
N ASP A 275 12.92 28.52 -20.20
CA ASP A 275 13.52 29.31 -21.28
C ASP A 275 13.14 28.83 -22.70
N THR A 276 12.52 27.66 -22.85
CA THR A 276 12.00 27.17 -24.14
C THR A 276 10.55 27.61 -24.43
N GLY A 277 9.90 28.34 -23.52
CA GLY A 277 8.49 28.71 -23.59
C GLY A 277 8.17 30.17 -23.94
N ARG A 278 9.15 31.00 -24.32
CA ARG A 278 8.87 32.38 -24.77
C ARG A 278 9.50 32.67 -26.13
N PRO A 279 8.63 32.93 -27.12
CA PRO A 279 8.81 34.19 -27.83
C PRO A 279 7.49 34.96 -28.06
N ALA A 280 7.64 36.28 -28.13
CA ALA A 280 6.83 37.20 -28.95
C ALA A 280 5.59 37.90 -28.36
N ASP A 281 5.61 38.37 -27.11
CA ASP A 281 4.59 39.33 -26.65
C ASP A 281 5.00 40.82 -26.80
N HIS A 282 6.24 41.07 -27.20
CA HIS A 282 6.74 42.44 -27.41
C HIS A 282 6.34 43.06 -28.76
N ARG A 283 5.91 42.25 -29.76
CA ARG A 283 5.43 42.76 -31.07
C ARG A 283 3.95 43.12 -31.09
N LEU A 284 3.12 42.46 -30.28
CA LEU A 284 1.67 42.75 -30.19
C LEU A 284 1.37 44.11 -29.55
N ARG A 285 2.17 44.55 -28.57
CA ARG A 285 2.02 45.88 -27.94
C ARG A 285 2.36 47.05 -28.87
N ARG A 286 3.16 46.84 -29.92
CA ARG A 286 3.43 47.89 -30.94
C ARG A 286 2.32 48.01 -31.98
N LEU A 287 1.57 46.94 -32.25
CA LEU A 287 0.47 46.96 -33.22
C LEU A 287 -0.83 47.56 -32.65
N VAL A 288 -1.07 47.43 -31.34
CA VAL A 288 -2.25 48.03 -30.68
C VAL A 288 -2.10 49.55 -30.50
N ARG A 289 -0.87 50.07 -30.33
CA ARG A 289 -0.61 51.52 -30.26
C ARG A 289 -0.71 52.25 -31.61
N ALA A 290 -0.74 51.53 -32.73
CA ALA A 290 -0.85 52.12 -34.06
C ALA A 290 -2.30 52.39 -34.51
N ARG A 291 -3.31 51.94 -33.75
CA ARG A 291 -4.74 52.08 -34.12
C ARG A 291 -5.50 53.23 -33.46
N HIS A 292 -4.87 54.00 -32.56
CA HIS A 292 -5.51 55.17 -31.96
C HIS A 292 -4.54 56.37 -31.92
N PRO A 293 -4.55 57.24 -32.93
CA PRO A 293 -3.93 58.56 -32.79
C PRO A 293 -4.75 59.39 -31.77
N PRO A 294 -4.09 60.17 -30.89
CA PRO A 294 -4.78 61.09 -30.01
C PRO A 294 -5.44 62.20 -30.84
N ARG A 295 -6.74 62.46 -30.61
CA ARG A 295 -7.43 63.64 -31.14
C ARG A 295 -6.81 64.91 -30.53
N PRO A 296 -6.53 65.95 -31.32
CA PRO A 296 -6.05 67.23 -30.80
C PRO A 296 -7.17 67.99 -30.09
N ARG A 297 -6.71 68.83 -29.14
CA ARG A 297 -7.38 69.75 -28.20
C ARG A 297 -8.83 70.14 -28.49
#